data_AF-A0A1L3GMT5-F1
#
_entry.id   AF-A0A1L3GMT5-F1
#
_cell.length_a   1.000
_cell.length_b   1.000
_cell.length_c   1.000
_cell.angle_alpha   90.00
_cell.angle_beta   90.00
_cell.angle_gamma   90.00
#
_symmetry.space_group_name_H-M   'P 1'
#
loop_
_entity.id
_entity.type
_entity.pdbx_description
1 polymer ?
#
loop_
_entity_poly.entity_id
_entity_poly.type
_entity_poly.pdbx_seq_one_letter_code
_entity_poly.pdbx_strand_id
1 'polypeptide(L)'
;MAALKIFEVSKAKATENINLKLRVLREYVAHGLPWKCNRDGEVIRDSETGARQLDFVPKNELAFAKWTTDTSKEKRYCNCDHNISEIISRHGAFSSHGPDSLKSRPTEHAKAKALFKAIKKTEADQLAKENQKDLLKQLKAEVSHLEAVAQEEGAYVVEALDKMAKMEKQVKDLERALSEAKAAHEETVKRMTVVIASKDVEISSLRKQFAEKFGLRPVEEGG
;
A
#
# COMPACT_ATOMS: atom_id res chain seq x y z
N MET A 1 8.64 0.79 73.54
CA MET A 1 9.75 0.56 72.58
C MET A 1 9.38 -0.32 71.38
N ALA A 2 8.48 -1.32 71.49
CA ALA A 2 8.11 -2.19 70.36
C ALA A 2 7.40 -1.47 69.19
N ALA A 3 6.50 -0.53 69.47
CA ALA A 3 5.75 0.20 68.42
C ALA A 3 6.63 1.10 67.53
N LEU A 4 7.67 1.71 68.10
CA LEU A 4 8.64 2.53 67.35
C LEU A 4 9.45 1.66 66.37
N LYS A 5 9.89 0.47 66.81
CA LYS A 5 10.60 -0.48 65.93
C LYS A 5 9.72 -0.98 64.77
N ILE A 6 8.43 -1.27 65.02
CA ILE A 6 7.49 -1.69 63.96
C ILE A 6 7.29 -0.58 62.92
N PHE A 7 7.20 0.68 63.36
CA PHE A 7 7.01 1.82 62.48
C PHE A 7 8.25 2.12 61.62
N GLU A 8 9.45 2.01 62.18
CA GLU A 8 10.71 2.17 61.44
C GLU A 8 10.92 1.07 60.39
N VAL A 9 10.64 -0.19 60.74
CA VAL A 9 10.69 -1.33 59.80
C VAL A 9 9.71 -1.15 58.65
N SER A 10 8.50 -0.64 58.93
CA SER A 10 7.49 -0.34 57.90
C SER A 10 7.94 0.78 56.95
N LYS A 11 8.56 1.84 57.48
CA LYS A 11 9.09 2.95 56.66
C LYS A 11 10.23 2.50 55.75
N ALA A 12 11.16 1.70 56.27
CA ALA A 12 12.29 1.16 55.50
C ALA A 12 11.80 0.29 54.33
N LYS A 13 10.86 -0.63 54.60
CA LYS A 13 10.24 -1.49 53.59
C LYS A 13 9.52 -0.69 52.50
N ALA A 14 8.80 0.37 52.87
CA ALA A 14 8.14 1.24 51.90
C ALA A 14 9.16 2.00 51.01
N THR A 15 10.28 2.45 51.57
CA THR A 15 11.35 3.11 50.81
C THR A 15 12.02 2.14 49.82
N GLU A 16 12.33 0.92 50.26
CA GLU A 16 12.87 -0.12 49.39
C GLU A 16 11.92 -0.43 48.23
N ASN A 17 10.64 -0.63 48.53
CA ASN A 17 9.60 -0.89 47.54
C ASN A 17 9.48 0.25 46.50
N ILE A 18 9.55 1.52 46.94
CA ILE A 18 9.57 2.68 46.03
C ILE A 18 10.82 2.66 45.15
N ASN A 19 11.99 2.39 45.72
CA ASN A 19 13.24 2.33 44.97
C ASN A 19 13.26 1.21 43.92
N LEU A 20 12.67 0.06 44.22
CA LEU A 20 12.47 -1.03 43.25
C LEU A 20 11.61 -0.57 42.08
N LYS A 21 10.44 0.01 42.35
CA LYS A 21 9.58 0.58 41.30
C LYS A 21 10.29 1.63 40.44
N LEU A 22 11.06 2.52 41.08
CA LEU A 22 11.85 3.54 40.36
C LEU A 22 12.92 2.91 39.46
N ARG A 23 13.53 1.80 39.89
CA ARG A 23 14.51 1.08 39.08
C ARG A 23 13.85 0.46 37.84
N VAL A 24 12.72 -0.22 38.01
CA VAL A 24 11.97 -0.79 36.88
C VAL A 24 11.53 0.30 35.88
N LEU A 25 11.07 1.45 36.38
CA LEU A 25 10.75 2.57 35.49
C LEU A 25 11.96 3.11 34.71
N ARG A 26 13.16 3.10 35.30
CA ARG A 26 14.37 3.52 34.57
C ARG A 26 14.69 2.55 33.44
N GLU A 27 14.61 1.26 33.71
CA GLU A 27 14.81 0.22 32.70
C GLU A 27 13.80 0.37 31.55
N TYR A 28 12.53 0.64 31.86
CA TYR A 28 11.50 0.90 30.85
C TYR A 28 11.80 2.15 30.02
N VAL A 29 12.30 3.23 30.63
CA VAL A 29 12.73 4.42 29.88
C VAL A 29 13.92 4.10 28.97
N ALA A 30 14.86 3.28 29.42
CA ALA A 30 16.08 2.96 28.69
C ALA A 30 15.86 1.97 27.54
N HIS A 31 15.03 0.95 27.75
CA HIS A 31 14.88 -0.19 26.84
C HIS A 31 13.55 -0.19 26.07
N GLY A 32 12.63 0.69 26.42
CA GLY A 32 11.30 0.75 25.84
C GLY A 32 10.23 0.19 26.77
N LEU A 33 8.99 0.55 26.47
CA LEU A 33 7.83 0.14 27.27
C LEU A 33 7.33 -1.25 26.83
N PRO A 34 6.82 -2.07 27.77
CA PRO A 34 6.20 -3.35 27.44
C PRO A 34 5.10 -3.22 26.40
N TRP A 35 5.01 -4.21 25.51
CA TRP A 35 3.80 -4.46 24.73
C TRP A 35 2.80 -5.29 25.54
N LYS A 36 1.51 -4.96 25.36
CA LYS A 36 0.40 -5.72 25.92
C LYS A 36 0.23 -6.99 25.10
N CYS A 37 0.06 -8.13 25.76
CA CYS A 37 -0.07 -9.42 25.10
C CYS A 37 -1.27 -10.21 25.63
N ASN A 38 -1.75 -11.17 24.83
CA ASN A 38 -2.85 -12.06 25.18
C ASN A 38 -2.36 -13.24 26.06
N ARG A 39 -3.25 -14.21 26.35
CA ARG A 39 -2.90 -15.36 27.20
C ARG A 39 -1.91 -16.33 26.55
N ASP A 40 -1.83 -16.30 25.23
CA ASP A 40 -1.05 -17.21 24.40
C ASP A 40 0.35 -16.66 24.10
N GLY A 41 0.60 -15.41 24.47
CA GLY A 41 1.91 -14.78 24.30
C GLY A 41 1.98 -13.77 23.17
N GLU A 42 0.88 -13.56 22.46
CA GLU A 42 0.87 -12.72 21.25
C GLU A 42 0.58 -11.27 21.60
N VAL A 43 1.25 -10.34 20.91
CA VAL A 43 1.06 -8.90 21.09
C VAL A 43 -0.35 -8.50 20.64
N ILE A 44 -1.08 -7.85 21.54
CA ILE A 44 -2.40 -7.31 21.26
C ILE A 44 -2.25 -6.07 20.37
N ARG A 45 -3.03 -6.05 19.30
CA ARG A 45 -3.16 -4.90 18.41
C ARG A 45 -4.53 -4.25 18.60
N ASP A 46 -4.54 -2.95 18.45
CA ASP A 46 -5.75 -2.15 18.42
C ASP A 46 -6.56 -2.47 17.17
N SER A 47 -7.87 -2.70 17.31
CA SER A 47 -8.72 -3.15 16.22
C SER A 47 -9.01 -2.08 15.18
N GLU A 48 -8.93 -0.80 15.55
CA GLU A 48 -9.23 0.32 14.65
C GLU A 48 -7.97 0.75 13.89
N THR A 49 -6.84 0.82 14.59
CA THR A 49 -5.58 1.33 14.03
C THR A 49 -4.62 0.23 13.58
N GLY A 50 -4.81 -1.01 14.02
CA GLY A 50 -3.87 -2.11 13.79
C GLY A 50 -2.55 -2.00 14.57
N ALA A 51 -2.35 -0.91 15.31
CA ALA A 51 -1.11 -0.64 16.04
C ALA A 51 -0.99 -1.53 17.28
N ARG A 52 0.24 -1.89 17.66
CA ARG A 52 0.49 -2.64 18.90
C ARG A 52 0.11 -1.80 20.11
N GLN A 53 -0.54 -2.42 21.09
CA GLN A 53 -0.91 -1.76 22.33
C GLN A 53 0.20 -1.90 23.38
N LEU A 54 0.52 -0.83 24.09
CA LEU A 54 1.44 -0.86 25.23
C LEU A 54 0.77 -1.42 26.49
N ASP A 55 1.54 -2.10 27.31
CA ASP A 55 1.08 -2.56 28.62
C ASP A 55 1.03 -1.41 29.63
N PHE A 56 0.39 -1.65 30.77
CA PHE A 56 0.25 -0.66 31.81
C PHE A 56 1.61 -0.27 32.42
N VAL A 57 1.92 1.03 32.36
CA VAL A 57 3.05 1.64 33.04
C VAL A 57 2.56 2.90 33.78
N PRO A 58 2.95 3.13 35.05
CA PRO A 58 2.46 4.27 35.79
C PRO A 58 3.02 5.60 35.27
N LYS A 59 2.11 6.54 34.98
CA LYS A 59 2.42 7.88 34.43
C LYS A 59 2.15 9.02 35.42
N ASN A 60 1.73 8.67 36.64
CA ASN A 60 1.41 9.61 37.71
C ASN A 60 1.56 8.92 39.08
N GLU A 61 1.54 9.71 40.14
CA GLU A 61 1.75 9.26 41.53
C GLU A 61 0.71 8.23 41.99
N LEU A 62 -0.55 8.40 41.59
CA LEU A 62 -1.64 7.51 41.99
C LEU A 62 -1.47 6.12 41.34
N ALA A 63 -1.18 6.10 40.05
CA ALA A 63 -0.90 4.88 39.31
C ALA A 63 0.34 4.17 39.87
N PHE A 64 1.40 4.94 40.18
CA PHE A 64 2.63 4.41 40.77
C PHE A 64 2.41 3.77 42.15
N ALA A 65 1.59 4.41 42.99
CA ALA A 65 1.25 3.91 44.32
C ALA A 65 0.48 2.58 44.24
N LYS A 66 -0.45 2.45 43.29
CA LYS A 66 -1.25 1.24 43.07
C LYS A 66 -0.49 0.14 42.33
N TRP A 67 0.55 0.48 41.58
CA TRP A 67 1.33 -0.47 40.79
C TRP A 67 1.95 -1.56 41.67
N THR A 68 1.76 -2.82 41.27
CA THR A 68 2.17 -4.00 42.02
C THR A 68 2.60 -5.10 41.04
N THR A 69 3.49 -5.98 41.45
CA THR A 69 3.84 -7.21 40.73
C THR A 69 3.09 -8.43 41.24
N ASP A 70 2.16 -8.26 42.18
CA ASP A 70 1.35 -9.36 42.71
C ASP A 70 0.40 -9.89 41.62
N THR A 71 0.82 -11.01 41.02
CA THR A 71 0.16 -11.74 39.94
C THR A 71 -1.13 -12.45 40.38
N SER A 72 -1.53 -12.37 41.66
CA SER A 72 -2.74 -13.03 42.16
C SER A 72 -4.05 -12.38 41.71
N LYS A 73 -4.02 -11.11 41.26
CA LYS A 73 -5.23 -10.36 40.85
C LYS A 73 -5.19 -9.81 39.42
N GLU A 74 -4.01 -9.65 38.82
CA GLU A 74 -3.86 -9.22 37.43
C GLU A 74 -3.03 -10.25 36.66
N LYS A 75 -3.67 -10.81 35.62
CA LYS A 75 -3.14 -11.85 34.75
C LYS A 75 -1.77 -11.45 34.19
N ARG A 76 -0.78 -12.30 34.47
CA ARG A 76 0.44 -12.60 33.68
C ARG A 76 1.05 -11.40 32.94
N TYR A 77 2.13 -10.86 33.48
CA TYR A 77 3.17 -10.27 32.64
C TYR A 77 3.50 -11.27 31.53
N CYS A 78 3.24 -10.90 30.29
CA CYS A 78 3.53 -11.78 29.19
C CYS A 78 5.04 -11.79 28.91
N ASN A 79 5.59 -12.98 28.70
CA ASN A 79 6.99 -13.23 28.35
C ASN A 79 7.36 -12.80 26.92
N CYS A 80 6.47 -12.09 26.22
CA CYS A 80 6.64 -11.65 24.84
C CYS A 80 7.74 -10.59 24.69
N ASP A 81 8.12 -9.90 25.78
CA ASP A 81 9.30 -9.04 25.83
C ASP A 81 10.24 -9.58 26.92
N HIS A 82 11.27 -10.32 26.49
CA HIS A 82 12.25 -10.99 27.36
C HIS A 82 12.85 -10.04 28.42
N ASN A 83 12.90 -8.74 28.14
CA ASN A 83 13.45 -7.76 29.07
C ASN A 83 12.64 -7.65 30.38
N ILE A 84 11.32 -7.85 30.38
CA ILE A 84 10.48 -7.38 31.50
C ILE A 84 10.29 -8.42 32.58
N SER A 85 10.06 -9.68 32.19
CA SER A 85 10.14 -10.78 33.14
C SER A 85 11.54 -10.85 33.74
N GLU A 86 12.59 -10.58 32.95
CA GLU A 86 13.95 -10.53 33.43
C GLU A 86 14.21 -9.33 34.36
N ILE A 87 13.75 -8.12 34.05
CA ILE A 87 13.88 -6.93 34.92
C ILE A 87 13.17 -7.17 36.26
N ILE A 88 11.96 -7.74 36.25
CA ILE A 88 11.21 -8.05 37.47
C ILE A 88 11.88 -9.20 38.23
N SER A 89 12.37 -10.24 37.56
CA SER A 89 13.14 -11.32 38.17
C SER A 89 14.46 -10.84 38.78
N ARG A 90 15.15 -9.88 38.13
CA ARG A 90 16.41 -9.28 38.62
C ARG A 90 16.22 -8.35 39.81
N HIS A 91 15.04 -7.74 39.96
CA HIS A 91 14.80 -6.72 40.99
C HIS A 91 13.84 -7.17 42.10
N GLY A 92 13.11 -8.26 41.90
CA GLY A 92 12.17 -8.80 42.87
C GLY A 92 10.79 -8.16 42.78
N ALA A 93 9.85 -8.75 43.53
CA ALA A 93 8.46 -8.31 43.57
C ALA A 93 8.30 -7.01 44.37
N PHE A 94 7.42 -6.12 43.90
CA PHE A 94 7.04 -4.88 44.59
C PHE A 94 5.53 -4.82 44.80
N SER A 95 5.09 -4.20 45.89
CA SER A 95 3.68 -4.13 46.28
C SER A 95 3.10 -2.73 46.10
N SER A 96 1.78 -2.62 46.15
CA SER A 96 1.12 -1.33 46.31
C SER A 96 1.48 -0.68 47.65
N HIS A 97 1.37 0.64 47.72
CA HIS A 97 1.52 1.43 48.94
C HIS A 97 0.55 2.62 48.95
N GLY A 98 0.35 3.24 50.11
CA GLY A 98 -0.48 4.44 50.22
C GLY A 98 0.07 5.59 49.35
N PRO A 99 -0.79 6.43 48.73
CA PRO A 99 -0.37 7.56 47.89
C PRO A 99 0.61 8.52 48.58
N ASP A 100 0.44 8.70 49.89
CA ASP A 100 1.26 9.63 50.69
C ASP A 100 2.65 9.10 51.03
N SER A 101 2.91 7.81 50.75
CA SER A 101 4.23 7.20 50.98
C SER A 101 5.29 7.79 50.05
N LEU A 102 4.93 8.17 48.82
CA LEU A 102 5.89 8.80 47.92
C LEU A 102 6.09 10.29 48.27
N LYS A 103 5.01 11.00 48.61
CA LYS A 103 5.07 12.44 48.96
C LYS A 103 5.89 12.72 50.22
N SER A 104 5.85 11.81 51.19
CA SER A 104 6.68 11.88 52.40
C SER A 104 8.18 11.66 52.14
N ARG A 105 8.60 11.42 50.89
CA ARG A 105 9.97 11.13 50.47
C ARG A 105 10.37 12.03 49.29
N PRO A 106 10.84 13.28 49.57
CA PRO A 106 11.02 14.30 48.54
C PRO A 106 11.99 13.89 47.41
N THR A 107 13.06 13.19 47.74
CA THR A 107 14.09 12.77 46.77
C THR A 107 13.54 11.72 45.80
N GLU A 108 12.86 10.69 46.32
CA GLU A 108 12.20 9.65 45.53
C GLU A 108 11.05 10.22 44.71
N HIS A 109 10.29 11.16 45.28
CA HIS A 109 9.21 11.87 44.59
C HIS A 109 9.71 12.66 43.38
N ALA A 110 10.81 13.39 43.52
CA ALA A 110 11.45 14.10 42.40
C ALA A 110 11.91 13.14 41.30
N LYS A 111 12.53 12.01 41.68
CA LYS A 111 12.93 10.95 40.74
C LYS A 111 11.72 10.36 40.02
N ALA A 112 10.64 10.07 40.74
CA ALA A 112 9.41 9.52 40.17
C ALA A 112 8.78 10.49 39.15
N LYS A 113 8.69 11.78 39.48
CA LYS A 113 8.16 12.81 38.56
C LYS A 113 8.97 12.91 37.28
N ALA A 114 10.30 12.89 37.38
CA ALA A 114 11.16 12.89 36.20
C ALA A 114 10.92 11.65 35.33
N LEU A 115 10.80 10.47 35.94
CA LEU A 115 10.51 9.23 35.23
C LEU A 115 9.11 9.22 34.61
N PHE A 116 8.08 9.74 35.27
CA PHE A 116 6.74 9.84 34.67
C PHE A 116 6.75 10.69 33.39
N LYS A 117 7.51 11.80 33.39
CA LYS A 117 7.70 12.62 32.19
C LYS A 117 8.44 11.85 31.10
N ALA A 118 9.49 11.13 31.46
CA ALA A 118 10.27 10.31 30.53
C ALA A 118 9.42 9.18 29.92
N ILE A 119 8.68 8.43 30.73
CA ILE A 119 7.78 7.36 30.29
C ILE A 119 6.74 7.86 29.28
N LYS A 120 6.10 9.01 29.55
CA LYS A 120 5.14 9.61 28.60
C LYS A 120 5.78 9.94 27.26
N LYS A 121 7.03 10.41 27.29
CA LYS A 121 7.78 10.67 26.06
C LYS A 121 8.14 9.37 25.34
N THR A 122 8.70 8.39 26.05
CA THR A 122 9.05 7.07 25.49
C THR A 122 7.84 6.38 24.86
N GLU A 123 6.67 6.47 25.51
CA GLU A 123 5.40 5.98 24.96
C GLU A 123 5.06 6.64 23.61
N ALA A 124 5.07 7.97 23.56
CA ALA A 124 4.77 8.71 22.34
C ALA A 124 5.77 8.36 21.22
N ASP A 125 7.06 8.31 21.54
CA ASP A 125 8.13 7.98 20.59
C ASP A 125 8.01 6.53 20.08
N GLN A 126 7.67 5.58 20.94
CA GLN A 126 7.55 4.15 20.59
C GLN A 126 6.32 3.89 19.71
N LEU A 127 5.17 4.50 20.04
CA LEU A 127 3.97 4.41 19.21
C LEU A 127 4.16 5.09 17.84
N ALA A 128 4.80 6.26 17.80
CA ALA A 128 5.10 6.95 16.55
C ALA A 128 6.00 6.11 15.63
N LYS A 129 7.02 5.45 16.18
CA LYS A 129 7.92 4.56 15.42
C LYS A 129 7.18 3.34 14.86
N GLU A 130 6.28 2.73 15.62
CA GLU A 130 5.51 1.59 15.13
C GLU A 130 4.60 2.00 13.97
N ASN A 131 3.88 3.12 14.11
CA ASN A 131 3.01 3.64 13.06
C ASN A 131 3.78 3.95 11.76
N GLN A 132 4.99 4.52 11.87
CA GLN A 132 5.85 4.77 10.70
C GLN A 132 6.30 3.48 9.99
N LYS A 133 6.62 2.42 10.75
CA LYS A 133 7.01 1.13 10.17
C LYS A 133 5.86 0.47 9.42
N ASP A 134 4.66 0.50 10.00
CA ASP A 134 3.48 -0.07 9.37
C ASP A 134 3.10 0.70 8.10
N LEU A 135 3.14 2.04 8.14
CA LEU A 135 2.94 2.88 6.95
C LEU A 135 3.98 2.58 5.86
N LEU A 136 5.26 2.45 6.23
CA LEU A 136 6.33 2.14 5.27
C LEU A 136 6.14 0.76 4.64
N LYS A 137 5.66 -0.23 5.40
CA LYS A 137 5.33 -1.56 4.87
C LYS A 137 4.18 -1.50 3.87
N GLN A 138 3.12 -0.74 4.19
CA GLN A 138 1.99 -0.53 3.29
C GLN A 138 2.42 0.17 1.99
N LEU A 139 3.16 1.28 2.10
CA LEU A 139 3.67 2.03 0.95
C LEU A 139 4.57 1.17 0.05
N LYS A 140 5.42 0.30 0.63
CA LYS A 140 6.22 -0.64 -0.16
C LYS A 140 5.38 -1.65 -0.95
N ALA A 141 4.32 -2.16 -0.34
CA ALA A 141 3.40 -3.07 -1.01
C ALA A 141 2.66 -2.37 -2.15
N GLU A 142 2.23 -1.12 -1.93
CA GLU A 142 1.55 -0.31 -2.95
C GLU A 142 2.47 0.05 -4.11
N VAL A 143 3.71 0.46 -3.85
CA VAL A 143 4.72 0.69 -4.91
C VAL A 143 4.94 -0.57 -5.73
N SER A 144 5.14 -1.72 -5.08
CA SER A 144 5.34 -2.99 -5.79
C SER A 144 4.12 -3.38 -6.64
N HIS A 145 2.90 -3.09 -6.18
CA HIS A 145 1.70 -3.30 -6.97
C HIS A 145 1.65 -2.36 -8.18
N LEU A 146 1.91 -1.07 -7.98
CA LEU A 146 1.87 -0.08 -9.07
C LEU A 146 2.94 -0.36 -10.12
N GLU A 147 4.12 -0.83 -9.72
CA GLU A 147 5.16 -1.29 -10.64
C GLU A 147 4.69 -2.47 -11.50
N ALA A 148 3.99 -3.44 -10.91
CA ALA A 148 3.44 -4.57 -11.66
C ALA A 148 2.37 -4.13 -12.67
N VAL A 149 1.48 -3.21 -12.27
CA VAL A 149 0.45 -2.64 -13.17
C VAL A 149 1.10 -1.87 -14.32
N ALA A 150 2.09 -1.03 -14.03
CA ALA A 150 2.79 -0.26 -15.06
C ALA A 150 3.52 -1.15 -16.07
N GLN A 151 4.06 -2.30 -15.63
CA GLN A 151 4.66 -3.28 -16.54
C GLN A 151 3.62 -3.94 -17.45
N GLU A 152 2.46 -4.30 -16.90
CA GLU A 152 1.35 -4.88 -17.67
C GLU A 152 0.80 -3.88 -18.71
N GLU A 153 0.53 -2.65 -18.30
CA GLU A 153 0.08 -1.58 -19.20
C GLU A 153 1.13 -1.26 -20.27
N GLY A 154 2.42 -1.25 -19.89
CA GLY A 154 3.52 -1.08 -20.84
C GLY A 154 3.55 -2.16 -21.92
N ALA A 155 3.30 -3.42 -21.55
CA ALA A 155 3.21 -4.53 -22.50
C ALA A 155 2.03 -4.35 -23.48
N TYR A 156 0.87 -3.91 -22.96
CA TYR A 156 -0.30 -3.62 -23.81
C TYR A 156 -0.03 -2.51 -24.83
N VAL A 157 0.64 -1.43 -24.42
CA VAL A 157 1.01 -0.33 -25.32
C VAL A 157 1.94 -0.82 -26.44
N VAL A 158 2.94 -1.66 -26.11
CA VAL A 158 3.85 -2.24 -27.11
C VAL A 158 3.07 -3.12 -28.10
N GLU A 159 2.14 -3.95 -27.64
CA GLU A 159 1.30 -4.78 -28.51
C GLU A 159 0.40 -3.93 -29.42
N ALA A 160 -0.18 -2.86 -28.88
CA ALA A 160 -1.01 -1.93 -29.64
C ALA A 160 -0.20 -1.23 -30.75
N LEU A 161 1.02 -0.79 -30.45
CA LEU A 161 1.92 -0.16 -31.43
C LEU A 161 2.32 -1.13 -32.55
N ASP A 162 2.60 -2.40 -32.24
CA ASP A 162 2.90 -3.41 -33.25
C ASP A 162 1.69 -3.69 -34.17
N LYS A 163 0.48 -3.75 -33.60
CA LYS A 163 -0.75 -3.87 -34.39
C LYS A 163 -0.97 -2.67 -35.30
N MET A 164 -0.75 -1.45 -34.80
CA MET A 164 -0.87 -0.24 -35.63
C MET A 164 0.12 -0.26 -36.79
N ALA A 165 1.38 -0.59 -36.55
CA ALA A 165 2.40 -0.68 -37.61
C ALA A 165 2.02 -1.72 -38.70
N LYS A 166 1.45 -2.85 -38.30
CA LYS A 166 0.93 -3.87 -39.24
C LYS A 166 -0.24 -3.35 -40.06
N MET A 167 -1.19 -2.66 -39.44
CA MET A 167 -2.33 -2.06 -40.13
C MET A 167 -1.89 -0.96 -41.11
N GLU A 168 -0.96 -0.10 -40.72
CA GLU A 168 -0.40 0.92 -41.61
C GLU A 168 0.26 0.32 -42.85
N LYS A 169 0.99 -0.79 -42.69
CA LYS A 169 1.54 -1.52 -43.82
C LYS A 169 0.45 -2.10 -44.73
N GLN A 170 -0.58 -2.72 -44.15
CA GLN A 170 -1.71 -3.26 -44.91
C GLN A 170 -2.44 -2.17 -45.70
N VAL A 171 -2.64 -0.99 -45.11
CA VAL A 171 -3.25 0.16 -45.79
C VAL A 171 -2.40 0.56 -47.00
N LYS A 172 -1.08 0.71 -46.84
CA LYS A 172 -0.18 1.04 -47.97
C LYS A 172 -0.22 0.00 -49.09
N ASP A 173 -0.22 -1.28 -48.74
CA ASP A 173 -0.30 -2.37 -49.71
C ASP A 173 -1.63 -2.34 -50.48
N LEU A 174 -2.74 -2.09 -49.78
CA LEU A 174 -4.07 -1.94 -50.39
C LEU A 174 -4.17 -0.68 -51.27
N GLU A 175 -3.60 0.45 -50.84
CA GLU A 175 -3.55 1.67 -51.65
C GLU A 175 -2.78 1.45 -52.96
N ARG A 176 -1.65 0.72 -52.89
CA ARG A 176 -0.88 0.37 -54.09
C ARG A 176 -1.67 -0.55 -55.02
N ALA A 177 -2.27 -1.61 -54.48
CA ALA A 177 -3.09 -2.54 -55.25
C ALA A 177 -4.30 -1.83 -55.91
N LEU A 178 -4.94 -0.90 -55.19
CA LEU A 178 -6.03 -0.09 -55.73
C LEU A 178 -5.56 0.82 -56.87
N SER A 179 -4.38 1.44 -56.74
CA SER A 179 -3.80 2.26 -57.80
C SER A 179 -3.47 1.45 -59.06
N GLU A 180 -2.85 0.27 -58.89
CA GLU A 180 -2.55 -0.67 -59.99
C GLU A 180 -3.84 -1.14 -60.69
N ALA A 181 -4.86 -1.53 -59.92
CA ALA A 181 -6.15 -1.96 -60.45
C ALA A 181 -6.87 -0.85 -61.21
N LYS A 182 -6.82 0.40 -60.72
CA LYS A 182 -7.38 1.56 -61.43
C LYS A 182 -6.70 1.80 -62.77
N ALA A 183 -5.36 1.75 -62.81
CA ALA A 183 -4.61 1.92 -64.04
C ALA A 183 -4.94 0.83 -65.09
N ALA A 184 -5.01 -0.44 -64.66
CA ALA A 184 -5.39 -1.55 -65.52
C ALA A 184 -6.83 -1.43 -66.05
N HIS A 185 -7.75 -0.97 -65.20
CA HIS A 185 -9.13 -0.71 -65.60
C HIS A 185 -9.21 0.43 -66.64
N GLU A 186 -8.53 1.55 -66.42
CA GLU A 186 -8.46 2.66 -67.38
C GLU A 186 -7.89 2.22 -68.73
N GLU A 187 -6.85 1.38 -68.75
CA GLU A 187 -6.29 0.84 -69.99
C GLU A 187 -7.28 -0.09 -70.71
N THR A 188 -8.02 -0.90 -69.96
CA THR A 188 -9.06 -1.76 -70.50
C THR A 188 -10.20 -0.94 -71.10
N VAL A 189 -10.65 0.10 -70.40
CA VAL A 189 -11.67 1.03 -70.90
C VAL A 189 -11.19 1.70 -72.19
N LYS A 190 -9.96 2.23 -72.24
CA LYS A 190 -9.38 2.82 -73.46
C LYS A 190 -9.38 1.82 -74.62
N ARG A 191 -8.95 0.57 -74.39
CA ARG A 191 -8.97 -0.48 -75.41
C ARG A 191 -10.38 -0.76 -75.90
N MET A 192 -11.36 -0.89 -75.00
CA MET A 192 -12.76 -1.11 -75.36
C MET A 192 -13.33 0.06 -76.17
N THR A 193 -13.05 1.31 -75.80
CA THR A 193 -13.48 2.49 -76.55
C THR A 193 -12.95 2.48 -77.99
N VAL A 194 -11.67 2.12 -78.19
CA VAL A 194 -11.10 1.99 -79.54
C VAL A 194 -11.78 0.88 -80.35
N VAL A 195 -12.05 -0.28 -79.73
CA VAL A 195 -12.74 -1.38 -80.40
C VAL A 195 -14.16 -1.00 -80.79
N ILE A 196 -14.92 -0.34 -79.90
CA ILE A 196 -16.28 0.15 -80.18
C ILE A 196 -16.25 1.11 -81.37
N ALA A 197 -15.39 2.14 -81.33
CA ALA A 197 -15.27 3.09 -82.42
C ALA A 197 -14.91 2.42 -83.76
N SER A 198 -13.99 1.45 -83.75
CA SER A 198 -13.66 0.68 -84.96
C SER A 198 -14.85 -0.13 -85.47
N LYS A 199 -15.65 -0.74 -84.58
CA LYS A 199 -16.82 -1.53 -84.94
C LYS A 199 -17.97 -0.66 -85.45
N ASP A 200 -18.15 0.54 -84.92
CA ASP A 200 -19.15 1.49 -85.41
C ASP A 200 -18.85 1.95 -86.86
N VAL A 201 -17.58 2.15 -87.19
CA VAL A 201 -17.14 2.45 -88.57
C VAL A 201 -17.41 1.26 -89.49
N GLU A 202 -17.08 0.05 -89.06
CA GLU A 202 -17.33 -1.19 -89.82
C GLU A 202 -18.84 -1.39 -90.07
N ILE A 203 -19.67 -1.25 -89.03
CA ILE A 203 -21.14 -1.33 -89.13
C ILE A 203 -21.68 -0.27 -90.09
N SER A 204 -21.22 0.97 -89.99
CA SER A 204 -21.64 2.05 -90.88
C SER A 204 -21.30 1.78 -92.35
N SER A 205 -20.09 1.24 -92.60
CA SER A 205 -19.65 0.81 -93.94
C SER A 205 -20.51 -0.33 -94.48
N LEU A 206 -20.77 -1.36 -93.67
CA LEU A 206 -21.64 -2.47 -94.05
C LEU A 206 -23.08 -2.02 -94.31
N ARG A 207 -23.63 -1.14 -93.48
CA ARG A 207 -24.96 -0.53 -93.69
C ARG A 207 -25.03 0.18 -95.04
N LYS A 208 -23.99 0.96 -95.39
CA LYS A 208 -23.90 1.66 -96.69
C LYS A 208 -23.82 0.69 -97.88
N GLN A 209 -22.94 -0.32 -97.81
CA GLN A 209 -22.82 -1.34 -98.86
C GLN A 209 -24.13 -2.12 -99.05
N PHE A 210 -24.83 -2.43 -97.96
CA PHE A 210 -26.14 -3.09 -98.01
C PHE A 210 -27.19 -2.20 -98.69
N ALA A 211 -27.26 -0.92 -98.32
CA ALA A 211 -28.16 0.04 -98.96
C ALA A 211 -27.90 0.18 -100.48
N GLU A 212 -26.64 0.26 -100.90
CA GLU A 212 -26.24 0.32 -102.31
C GLU A 212 -26.61 -0.95 -103.09
N LYS A 213 -26.40 -2.13 -102.50
CA LYS A 213 -26.64 -3.42 -103.16
C LYS A 213 -28.11 -3.79 -103.28
N PHE A 214 -28.95 -3.35 -102.35
CA PHE A 214 -30.37 -3.72 -102.26
C PHE A 214 -31.34 -2.58 -102.56
N GLY A 215 -30.85 -1.39 -102.95
CA GLY A 215 -31.69 -0.27 -103.40
C GLY A 215 -32.59 0.34 -102.33
N LEU A 216 -32.25 0.17 -101.04
CA LEU A 216 -33.00 0.71 -99.91
C LEU A 216 -32.43 2.09 -99.55
N ARG A 217 -33.27 3.14 -99.56
CA ARG A 217 -32.87 4.48 -99.06
C ARG A 217 -32.53 4.41 -97.58
N PRO A 218 -31.58 5.23 -97.09
CA PRO A 218 -31.26 5.29 -95.66
C PRO A 218 -32.51 5.72 -94.89
N VAL A 219 -32.84 5.00 -93.82
CA VAL A 219 -33.75 5.50 -92.79
C VAL A 219 -32.95 6.55 -92.03
N GLU A 220 -33.33 7.82 -92.16
CA GLU A 220 -32.80 8.88 -91.31
C GLU A 220 -33.19 8.54 -89.86
N GLU A 221 -32.18 8.27 -89.03
CA GLU A 221 -32.37 8.14 -87.58
C GLU A 221 -32.78 9.52 -87.06
N GLY A 222 -34.06 9.68 -86.75
CA GLY A 222 -34.62 10.85 -86.08
C GLY A 222 -34.03 11.00 -84.67
N GLY A 223 -33.78 12.25 -84.30
CA GLY A 223 -33.16 12.65 -83.03
C GLY A 223 -33.99 12.45 -81.78
#